data_AF-A0AA96ZEX8-F1
#
_entry.id   AF-A0AA96ZEX8-F1
#
_cell.length_a   1.000
_cell.length_b   1.000
_cell.length_c   1.000
_cell.angle_alpha   90.00
_cell.angle_beta   90.00
_cell.angle_gamma   90.00
#
_symmetry.space_group_name_H-M   'P 1'
#
loop_
_entity.id
_entity.type
_entity.pdbx_description
1 polymer ?
#
loop_
_entity_poly.entity_id
_entity_poly.type
_entity_poly.pdbx_seq_one_letter_code
_entity_poly.pdbx_strand_id
1 'polypeptide(L)'
;MHTHLFKILGLSGLTLGLMAAAGAARADQAAPPSFTAEPCCQLCPAAHDASNYTTRYQQNFTTLIQAEGDWLFRTREDLRTEFDTTPAGYKRLQELQRAFKRKGIDLVVVYQPTRGMVDRNKLFAADKAGFDYDKAMKNYQAMLGRFSKMGYWVPDLSPLTNENEAHDFYFRGDQHWTPYGAERTAKVVAETVKKIPGFSDIPKREFETHKIGRMGKTGTLHNMAGQLCGTSYAIQYMDQFATEPKGEAGDGDLFGDSGNPQITLVGTSHSGKNYNFSGFLQQYIGADVLNVAFPGGGLEGSMIEYLASDEFKNNPPKIIIWEFSPLYRLDQESIWRQMFALLDEGCDDKQVVLSGEATVKPGGTTEVLVNGKNGIKDIRNSANRVDIQFEDTSVKTLKARLWYMNGRHEDLKLEKPETTDTNGRFAFDLREDEDWASQQLLAVEIEGPEAGSEPQKVKAQVCRRNALPGSAQHTAQAGQ
;
A
#
# COMPACT_ATOMS: atom_id res chain seq x y z
N MET A 1 28.67 -6.38 -92.34
CA MET A 1 28.08 -7.18 -93.43
C MET A 1 26.64 -7.45 -93.00
N HIS A 2 25.70 -6.57 -93.38
CA HIS A 2 24.73 -6.78 -94.49
C HIS A 2 23.71 -7.88 -94.14
N THR A 3 22.38 -7.72 -94.08
CA THR A 3 21.40 -6.65 -94.39
C THR A 3 20.01 -7.23 -93.99
N HIS A 4 19.04 -6.50 -93.42
CA HIS A 4 17.75 -6.02 -94.01
C HIS A 4 16.70 -6.07 -92.84
N LEU A 5 15.93 -5.06 -92.43
CA LEU A 5 14.86 -4.25 -93.06
C LEU A 5 13.66 -5.07 -93.61
N PHE A 6 12.48 -5.02 -92.96
CA PHE A 6 11.25 -4.35 -93.45
C PHE A 6 9.91 -4.74 -92.76
N LYS A 7 9.11 -3.70 -92.48
CA LYS A 7 7.63 -3.45 -92.55
C LYS A 7 6.59 -4.56 -92.27
N ILE A 8 5.60 -4.36 -91.37
CA ILE A 8 4.28 -3.64 -91.46
C ILE A 8 3.19 -4.36 -92.32
N LEU A 9 1.97 -4.36 -91.76
CA LEU A 9 0.63 -4.79 -92.24
C LEU A 9 0.28 -6.26 -91.92
N GLY A 10 -0.93 -6.63 -91.49
CA GLY A 10 -2.19 -5.93 -91.36
C GLY A 10 -3.31 -6.89 -90.89
N LEU A 11 -4.42 -6.28 -90.54
CA LEU A 11 -5.74 -6.73 -90.06
C LEU A 11 -6.28 -8.18 -90.28
N SER A 12 -7.04 -8.58 -89.25
CA SER A 12 -8.37 -9.23 -89.29
C SER A 12 -8.51 -10.74 -89.43
N GLY A 13 -9.27 -11.33 -88.50
CA GLY A 13 -9.90 -12.64 -88.65
C GLY A 13 -10.39 -13.24 -87.34
N LEU A 14 -11.60 -12.88 -86.90
CA LEU A 14 -12.40 -13.72 -86.00
C LEU A 14 -12.53 -15.13 -86.61
N THR A 15 -12.36 -16.20 -85.82
CA THR A 15 -13.47 -17.11 -85.45
C THR A 15 -13.02 -18.25 -84.53
N LEU A 16 -13.89 -18.50 -83.55
CA LEU A 16 -14.00 -19.62 -82.61
C LEU A 16 -13.50 -20.99 -83.10
N GLY A 17 -12.87 -21.73 -82.19
CA GLY A 17 -12.80 -23.18 -82.27
C GLY A 17 -11.99 -23.82 -81.13
N LEU A 18 -12.69 -24.49 -80.22
CA LEU A 18 -12.20 -25.46 -79.23
C LEU A 18 -11.56 -24.94 -77.93
N MET A 19 -12.43 -24.43 -77.05
CA MET A 19 -12.35 -24.73 -75.62
C MET A 19 -12.59 -26.24 -75.42
N ALA A 20 -11.55 -27.01 -75.09
CA ALA A 20 -11.67 -28.32 -74.44
C ALA A 20 -10.30 -28.83 -73.93
N ALA A 21 -9.55 -28.02 -73.18
CA ALA A 21 -8.42 -28.50 -72.37
C ALA A 21 -7.94 -27.44 -71.35
N ALA A 22 -8.86 -26.76 -70.68
CA ALA A 22 -8.52 -26.04 -69.45
C ALA A 22 -9.07 -26.87 -68.28
N GLY A 23 -8.36 -27.97 -67.98
CA GLY A 23 -8.56 -28.70 -66.73
C GLY A 23 -8.48 -27.70 -65.58
N ALA A 24 -9.53 -27.70 -64.76
CA ALA A 24 -9.69 -26.82 -63.62
C ALA A 24 -8.54 -27.02 -62.61
N ALA A 25 -7.52 -26.17 -62.69
CA ALA A 25 -6.74 -25.82 -61.52
C ALA A 25 -7.51 -24.70 -60.82
N ARG A 26 -8.54 -25.07 -60.05
CA ARG A 26 -8.97 -24.19 -58.95
C ARG A 26 -7.79 -24.13 -58.00
N ALA A 27 -7.11 -22.98 -57.98
CA ALA A 27 -6.37 -22.60 -56.80
C ALA A 27 -7.42 -22.40 -55.72
N ASP A 28 -7.71 -23.45 -54.94
CA ASP A 28 -8.33 -23.28 -53.65
C ASP A 28 -7.45 -22.29 -52.91
N GLN A 29 -7.96 -21.08 -52.68
CA GLN A 29 -7.35 -20.17 -51.73
C GLN A 29 -7.41 -20.90 -50.39
N ALA A 30 -6.32 -21.56 -50.03
CA ALA A 30 -6.16 -22.13 -48.71
C ALA A 30 -6.32 -20.96 -47.74
N ALA A 31 -7.48 -20.93 -47.06
CA ALA A 31 -7.71 -19.97 -45.99
C ALA A 31 -6.52 -20.05 -45.03
N PRO A 32 -5.97 -18.91 -44.57
CA PRO A 32 -4.92 -18.94 -43.58
C PRO A 32 -5.39 -19.80 -42.40
N PRO A 33 -4.52 -20.66 -41.82
CA PRO A 33 -4.91 -21.52 -40.72
C PRO A 33 -5.58 -20.68 -39.62
N SER A 34 -6.82 -21.02 -39.31
CA SER A 34 -7.53 -20.47 -38.15
C SER A 34 -6.93 -21.10 -36.91
N PHE A 35 -6.05 -20.36 -36.24
CA PHE A 35 -5.58 -20.75 -34.91
C PHE A 35 -6.63 -20.29 -33.89
N THR A 36 -7.35 -21.25 -33.31
CA THR A 36 -8.09 -21.01 -32.07
C THR A 36 -7.16 -21.42 -30.95
N ALA A 37 -6.63 -20.46 -30.19
CA ALA A 37 -5.97 -20.78 -28.95
C ALA A 37 -7.04 -21.34 -28.00
N GLU A 38 -7.01 -22.64 -27.72
CA GLU A 38 -7.76 -23.15 -26.58
C GLU A 38 -7.12 -22.61 -25.30
N PRO A 39 -7.91 -22.26 -24.28
CA PRO A 39 -7.35 -21.93 -22.97
C PRO A 39 -6.59 -23.16 -22.45
N CYS A 40 -5.27 -23.17 -22.67
CA CYS A 40 -4.40 -23.98 -21.85
C CYS A 40 -4.40 -23.37 -20.45
N CYS A 41 -3.88 -24.11 -19.49
CA CYS A 41 -3.37 -23.46 -18.28
C CYS A 41 -4.47 -23.05 -17.28
N GLN A 42 -5.49 -23.91 -17.12
CA GLN A 42 -6.39 -23.85 -15.96
C GLN A 42 -5.60 -23.98 -14.65
N LEU A 43 -6.12 -23.32 -13.60
CA LEU A 43 -5.65 -23.53 -12.25
C LEU A 43 -5.63 -25.03 -11.91
N CYS A 44 -4.51 -25.53 -11.40
CA CYS A 44 -4.37 -26.91 -10.96
C CYS A 44 -5.06 -27.12 -9.59
N PRO A 45 -5.41 -28.37 -9.22
CA PRO A 45 -5.99 -28.67 -7.91
C PRO A 45 -5.17 -28.15 -6.71
N ALA A 46 -3.85 -28.08 -6.84
CA ALA A 46 -2.97 -27.60 -5.77
C ALA A 46 -3.21 -26.12 -5.40
N ALA A 47 -3.66 -25.28 -6.34
CA ALA A 47 -3.95 -23.88 -6.06
C ALA A 47 -5.20 -23.68 -5.18
N HIS A 48 -6.05 -24.70 -5.06
CA HIS A 48 -7.22 -24.70 -4.18
C HIS A 48 -6.94 -25.20 -2.76
N ASP A 49 -5.73 -25.69 -2.49
CA ASP A 49 -5.31 -26.14 -1.16
C ASP A 49 -4.52 -25.04 -0.44
N ALA A 50 -5.08 -24.54 0.67
CA ALA A 50 -4.48 -23.48 1.47
C ALA A 50 -3.11 -23.86 2.06
N SER A 51 -2.84 -25.16 2.26
CA SER A 51 -1.56 -25.64 2.82
C SER A 51 -0.37 -25.44 1.87
N ASN A 52 -0.63 -25.27 0.57
CA ASN A 52 0.41 -25.00 -0.43
C ASN A 52 0.91 -23.55 -0.43
N TYR A 53 0.24 -22.65 0.29
CA TYR A 53 0.65 -21.25 0.46
C TYR A 53 1.50 -21.11 1.73
N THR A 54 2.75 -21.54 1.64
CA THR A 54 3.61 -21.81 2.82
C THR A 54 4.32 -20.58 3.37
N THR A 55 4.67 -19.61 2.51
CA THR A 55 5.37 -18.38 2.94
C THR A 55 4.38 -17.28 3.32
N ARG A 56 4.82 -16.31 4.14
CA ARG A 56 4.01 -15.11 4.46
C ARG A 56 3.54 -14.37 3.20
N TYR A 57 4.40 -14.28 2.19
CA TYR A 57 4.05 -13.70 0.90
C TYR A 57 2.95 -14.51 0.18
N GLN A 58 3.11 -15.84 0.12
CA GLN A 58 2.14 -16.73 -0.51
C GLN A 58 0.76 -16.66 0.16
N GLN A 59 0.72 -16.54 1.49
CA GLN A 59 -0.54 -16.49 2.25
C GLN A 59 -1.45 -15.32 1.84
N ASN A 60 -0.90 -14.24 1.27
CA ASN A 60 -1.68 -13.13 0.71
C ASN A 60 -2.46 -13.50 -0.57
N PHE A 61 -2.29 -14.72 -1.10
CA PHE A 61 -2.95 -15.23 -2.31
C PHE A 61 -3.87 -16.43 -2.02
N THR A 62 -3.99 -16.83 -0.75
CA THR A 62 -4.76 -18.02 -0.36
C THR A 62 -6.27 -17.81 -0.52
N THR A 63 -7.00 -18.73 -1.15
CA THR A 63 -6.59 -19.59 -2.28
C THR A 63 -6.95 -18.89 -3.57
N LEU A 64 -6.29 -19.25 -4.67
CA LEU A 64 -6.65 -18.76 -5.99
C LEU A 64 -7.84 -19.54 -6.56
N ILE A 65 -8.71 -18.83 -7.27
CA ILE A 65 -9.77 -19.41 -8.12
C ILE A 65 -9.71 -18.81 -9.52
N GLN A 66 -10.08 -19.63 -10.50
CA GLN A 66 -10.23 -19.22 -11.90
C GLN A 66 -11.56 -18.49 -12.10
N ALA A 67 -11.55 -17.46 -12.95
CA ALA A 67 -12.72 -16.72 -13.38
C ALA A 67 -12.68 -16.50 -14.90
N GLU A 68 -13.58 -15.67 -15.45
CA GLU A 68 -13.69 -15.47 -16.90
C GLU A 68 -12.37 -14.99 -17.55
N GLY A 69 -11.97 -15.61 -18.66
CA GLY A 69 -10.70 -15.31 -19.31
C GLY A 69 -9.51 -15.52 -18.37
N ASP A 70 -8.59 -14.56 -18.35
CA ASP A 70 -7.39 -14.60 -17.49
C ASP A 70 -7.63 -14.05 -16.07
N TRP A 71 -8.89 -13.87 -15.65
CA TRP A 71 -9.18 -13.39 -14.31
C TRP A 71 -8.89 -14.47 -13.26
N LEU A 72 -8.14 -14.08 -12.22
CA LEU A 72 -7.96 -14.87 -11.01
C LEU A 72 -8.48 -14.08 -9.80
N PHE A 73 -9.02 -14.75 -8.80
CA PHE A 73 -9.43 -14.15 -7.53
C PHE A 73 -8.85 -14.92 -6.35
N ARG A 74 -8.67 -14.22 -5.23
CA ARG A 74 -8.26 -14.79 -3.94
C ARG A 74 -9.49 -15.00 -3.06
N THR A 75 -9.71 -16.22 -2.59
CA THR A 75 -10.91 -16.55 -1.80
C THR A 75 -10.94 -15.83 -0.45
N ARG A 76 -9.80 -15.63 0.22
CA ARG A 76 -9.76 -14.96 1.53
C ARG A 76 -9.79 -13.44 1.46
N GLU A 77 -9.15 -12.86 0.45
CA GLU A 77 -8.97 -11.41 0.36
C GLU A 77 -9.96 -10.76 -0.60
N ASP A 78 -10.10 -11.31 -1.80
CA ASP A 78 -10.94 -10.69 -2.82
C ASP A 78 -12.42 -10.96 -2.59
N LEU A 79 -12.76 -12.18 -2.12
CA LEU A 79 -14.14 -12.64 -1.87
C LEU A 79 -14.57 -12.57 -0.39
N ARG A 80 -13.87 -11.76 0.41
CA ARG A 80 -14.21 -11.61 1.83
C ARG A 80 -15.55 -10.92 2.03
N THR A 81 -16.22 -11.28 3.12
CA THR A 81 -17.48 -10.64 3.53
C THR A 81 -17.33 -9.85 4.84
N GLU A 82 -16.23 -10.02 5.56
CA GLU A 82 -15.98 -9.34 6.84
C GLU A 82 -15.00 -8.19 6.67
N PHE A 83 -15.39 -7.02 7.19
CA PHE A 83 -14.62 -5.77 7.18
C PHE A 83 -14.68 -5.19 8.60
N ASP A 84 -13.93 -5.79 9.51
CA ASP A 84 -13.97 -5.44 10.93
C ASP A 84 -12.57 -5.60 11.56
N THR A 85 -12.39 -5.09 12.77
CA THR A 85 -11.22 -5.29 13.61
C THR A 85 -11.65 -5.54 15.06
N THR A 86 -10.70 -5.80 15.94
CA THR A 86 -10.98 -6.06 17.35
C THR A 86 -11.35 -4.76 18.09
N PRO A 87 -12.00 -4.83 19.27
CA PRO A 87 -12.21 -3.65 20.12
C PRO A 87 -10.91 -2.90 20.43
N ALA A 88 -9.79 -3.61 20.57
CA ALA A 88 -8.47 -3.00 20.74
C ALA A 88 -8.04 -2.24 19.48
N GLY A 89 -8.19 -2.82 18.29
CA GLY A 89 -7.92 -2.14 17.03
C GLY A 89 -8.72 -0.85 16.86
N TYR A 90 -10.03 -0.88 17.15
CA TYR A 90 -10.86 0.33 17.13
C TYR A 90 -10.43 1.40 18.12
N LYS A 91 -10.07 1.00 19.34
CA LYS A 91 -9.54 1.93 20.34
C LYS A 91 -8.29 2.63 19.80
N ARG A 92 -7.35 1.88 19.22
CA ARG A 92 -6.11 2.43 18.65
C ARG A 92 -6.36 3.35 17.46
N LEU A 93 -7.27 2.99 16.55
CA LEU A 93 -7.69 3.87 15.46
C LEU A 93 -8.30 5.18 15.98
N GLN A 94 -9.14 5.13 17.02
CA GLN A 94 -9.72 6.33 17.61
C GLN A 94 -8.66 7.21 18.29
N GLU A 95 -7.70 6.61 18.99
CA GLU A 95 -6.58 7.32 19.62
C GLU A 95 -5.67 7.98 18.57
N LEU A 96 -5.39 7.28 17.47
CA LEU A 96 -4.60 7.79 16.34
C LEU A 96 -5.26 9.01 15.71
N GLN A 97 -6.55 8.92 15.38
CA GLN A 97 -7.32 10.04 14.83
C GLN A 97 -7.21 11.28 15.72
N ARG A 98 -7.40 11.10 17.05
CA ARG A 98 -7.30 12.20 18.01
C ARG A 98 -5.89 12.77 18.08
N ALA A 99 -4.86 11.93 17.95
CA ALA A 99 -3.47 12.36 17.99
C ALA A 99 -3.12 13.23 16.80
N PHE A 100 -3.49 12.83 15.58
CA PHE A 100 -3.31 13.66 14.38
C PHE A 100 -4.12 14.96 14.47
N LYS A 101 -5.38 14.89 14.93
CA LYS A 101 -6.21 16.09 15.03
C LYS A 101 -5.63 17.13 16.01
N ARG A 102 -4.99 16.70 17.10
CA ARG A 102 -4.28 17.61 18.03
C ARG A 102 -3.09 18.32 17.39
N LYS A 103 -2.46 17.72 16.37
CA LYS A 103 -1.43 18.36 15.55
C LYS A 103 -2.02 19.21 14.41
N GLY A 104 -3.35 19.36 14.36
CA GLY A 104 -4.02 20.11 13.29
C GLY A 104 -4.04 19.40 11.95
N ILE A 105 -3.90 18.06 11.96
CA ILE A 105 -3.85 17.23 10.75
C ILE A 105 -5.16 16.45 10.63
N ASP A 106 -5.84 16.59 9.49
CA ASP A 106 -7.00 15.80 9.13
C ASP A 106 -6.59 14.53 8.37
N LEU A 107 -7.15 13.39 8.76
CA LEU A 107 -6.86 12.08 8.16
C LEU A 107 -7.98 11.66 7.21
N VAL A 108 -7.64 11.40 5.95
CA VAL A 108 -8.52 10.82 4.94
C VAL A 108 -8.17 9.35 4.78
N VAL A 109 -9.09 8.44 5.14
CA VAL A 109 -8.89 7.00 4.99
C VAL A 109 -9.45 6.53 3.65
N VAL A 110 -8.56 6.12 2.75
CA VAL A 110 -8.92 5.52 1.45
C VAL A 110 -8.89 4.00 1.63
N TYR A 111 -10.00 3.45 2.11
CA TYR A 111 -10.16 2.03 2.37
C TYR A 111 -10.62 1.30 1.10
N GLN A 112 -9.70 0.66 0.39
CA GLN A 112 -9.97 0.13 -0.96
C GLN A 112 -11.09 -0.94 -0.96
N PRO A 113 -12.04 -0.92 -1.92
CA PRO A 113 -12.96 -2.03 -2.11
C PRO A 113 -12.20 -3.26 -2.60
N THR A 114 -12.71 -4.47 -2.34
CA THR A 114 -12.02 -5.70 -2.80
C THR A 114 -12.29 -5.96 -4.28
N ARG A 115 -11.38 -6.71 -4.93
CA ARG A 115 -11.53 -7.14 -6.32
C ARG A 115 -12.86 -7.87 -6.55
N GLY A 116 -13.27 -8.72 -5.61
CA GLY A 116 -14.54 -9.45 -5.70
C GLY A 116 -15.78 -8.57 -5.60
N MET A 117 -15.70 -7.43 -4.91
CA MET A 117 -16.78 -6.45 -4.88
C MET A 117 -16.85 -5.64 -6.17
N VAL A 118 -15.70 -5.26 -6.74
CA VAL A 118 -15.64 -4.42 -7.94
C VAL A 118 -15.89 -5.22 -9.20
N ASP A 119 -15.09 -6.24 -9.46
CA ASP A 119 -15.11 -7.04 -10.69
C ASP A 119 -15.93 -8.33 -10.51
N ARG A 120 -17.01 -8.28 -9.71
CA ARG A 120 -17.89 -9.42 -9.42
C ARG A 120 -18.43 -10.08 -10.67
N ASN A 121 -18.68 -9.29 -11.72
CA ASN A 121 -19.19 -9.76 -12.99
C ASN A 121 -18.23 -10.68 -13.76
N LYS A 122 -16.94 -10.73 -13.38
CA LYS A 122 -15.94 -11.60 -14.00
C LYS A 122 -15.92 -13.00 -13.38
N LEU A 123 -16.48 -13.19 -12.18
CA LEU A 123 -16.57 -14.49 -11.53
C LEU A 123 -17.45 -15.44 -12.35
N PHE A 124 -17.06 -16.71 -12.42
CA PHE A 124 -17.93 -17.74 -12.96
C PHE A 124 -19.24 -17.85 -12.15
N ALA A 125 -20.30 -18.35 -12.79
CA ALA A 125 -21.64 -18.37 -12.22
C ALA A 125 -21.71 -19.03 -10.82
N ALA A 126 -20.97 -20.12 -10.60
CA ALA A 126 -20.93 -20.81 -9.31
C ALA A 126 -20.26 -19.96 -8.21
N ASP A 127 -19.09 -19.39 -8.48
CA ASP A 127 -18.36 -18.53 -7.52
C ASP A 127 -19.12 -17.22 -7.25
N LYS A 128 -19.73 -16.64 -8.29
CA LYS A 128 -20.58 -15.45 -8.17
C LYS A 128 -21.82 -15.68 -7.30
N ALA A 129 -22.39 -16.90 -7.34
CA ALA A 129 -23.51 -17.31 -6.51
C ALA A 129 -23.06 -17.66 -5.08
N GLY A 130 -21.84 -18.19 -4.91
CA GLY A 130 -21.26 -18.49 -3.60
C GLY A 130 -20.76 -17.26 -2.84
N PHE A 131 -20.41 -16.18 -3.54
CA PHE A 131 -19.99 -14.92 -2.94
C PHE A 131 -21.19 -14.08 -2.49
N ASP A 132 -21.37 -13.95 -1.17
CA ASP A 132 -22.38 -13.11 -0.53
C ASP A 132 -22.00 -11.62 -0.63
N TYR A 133 -22.20 -11.07 -1.83
CA TYR A 133 -21.90 -9.68 -2.16
C TYR A 133 -22.70 -8.69 -1.31
N ASP A 134 -23.97 -8.99 -1.00
CA ASP A 134 -24.83 -8.07 -0.24
C ASP A 134 -24.33 -7.94 1.20
N LYS A 135 -23.89 -9.06 1.82
CA LYS A 135 -23.21 -9.04 3.11
C LYS A 135 -21.88 -8.29 3.03
N ALA A 136 -21.05 -8.56 2.02
CA ALA A 136 -19.78 -7.87 1.83
C ALA A 136 -19.98 -6.34 1.71
N MET A 137 -20.93 -5.91 0.87
CA MET A 137 -21.30 -4.51 0.69
C MET A 137 -21.74 -3.86 1.99
N LYS A 138 -22.69 -4.48 2.68
CA LYS A 138 -23.20 -3.98 3.96
C LYS A 138 -22.09 -3.83 4.99
N ASN A 139 -21.21 -4.83 5.11
CA ASN A 139 -20.12 -4.83 6.08
C ASN A 139 -19.03 -3.81 5.71
N TYR A 140 -18.71 -3.67 4.42
CA TYR A 140 -17.79 -2.65 3.93
C TYR A 140 -18.31 -1.24 4.24
N GLN A 141 -19.55 -0.93 3.90
CA GLN A 141 -20.19 0.35 4.24
C GLN A 141 -20.25 0.59 5.75
N ALA A 142 -20.50 -0.46 6.54
CA ALA A 142 -20.47 -0.37 8.00
C ALA A 142 -19.07 0.01 8.51
N MET A 143 -18.00 -0.53 7.93
CA MET A 143 -16.63 -0.17 8.26
C MET A 143 -16.31 1.29 7.89
N LEU A 144 -16.72 1.74 6.69
CA LEU A 144 -16.59 3.15 6.29
C LEU A 144 -17.31 4.08 7.28
N GLY A 145 -18.53 3.70 7.69
CA GLY A 145 -19.30 4.43 8.70
C GLY A 145 -18.64 4.44 10.08
N ARG A 146 -17.92 3.38 10.46
CA ARG A 146 -17.14 3.33 11.72
C ARG A 146 -15.93 4.26 11.67
N PHE A 147 -15.17 4.27 10.57
CA PHE A 147 -14.10 5.25 10.37
C PHE A 147 -14.64 6.69 10.48
N SER A 148 -15.74 6.99 9.80
CA SER A 148 -16.37 8.32 9.87
C SER A 148 -16.79 8.70 11.30
N LYS A 149 -17.43 7.78 12.04
CA LYS A 149 -17.79 8.00 13.47
C LYS A 149 -16.59 8.24 14.38
N MET A 150 -15.42 7.69 14.05
CA MET A 150 -14.18 7.96 14.78
C MET A 150 -13.56 9.32 14.45
N GLY A 151 -14.10 10.05 13.47
CA GLY A 151 -13.64 11.39 13.07
C GLY A 151 -12.66 11.39 11.90
N TYR A 152 -12.53 10.28 11.17
CA TYR A 152 -11.80 10.25 9.90
C TYR A 152 -12.67 10.84 8.78
N TRP A 153 -12.03 11.43 7.79
CA TRP A 153 -12.65 11.71 6.49
C TRP A 153 -12.61 10.43 5.66
N VAL A 154 -13.76 9.99 5.16
CA VAL A 154 -13.88 8.68 4.52
C VAL A 154 -14.63 8.84 3.20
N PRO A 155 -13.93 8.73 2.06
CA PRO A 155 -14.57 8.66 0.76
C PRO A 155 -15.42 7.40 0.65
N ASP A 156 -16.68 7.54 0.23
CA ASP A 156 -17.54 6.38 -0.01
C ASP A 156 -17.22 5.78 -1.39
N LEU A 157 -16.44 4.70 -1.40
CA LEU A 157 -16.07 3.98 -2.62
C LEU A 157 -17.08 2.87 -2.97
N SER A 158 -18.16 2.69 -2.21
CA SER A 158 -19.18 1.68 -2.52
C SER A 158 -19.83 1.84 -3.92
N PRO A 159 -20.01 3.05 -4.49
CA PRO A 159 -20.50 3.21 -5.86
C PRO A 159 -19.56 2.67 -6.94
N LEU A 160 -18.27 2.49 -6.64
CA LEU A 160 -17.29 1.92 -7.57
C LEU A 160 -17.34 0.39 -7.60
N THR A 161 -18.17 -0.24 -6.77
CA THR A 161 -18.31 -1.69 -6.71
C THR A 161 -19.35 -2.16 -7.71
N ASN A 162 -19.09 -3.31 -8.35
CA ASN A 162 -19.95 -3.87 -9.39
C ASN A 162 -20.26 -2.87 -10.53
N GLU A 163 -19.35 -1.92 -10.79
CA GLU A 163 -19.46 -1.00 -11.90
C GLU A 163 -19.25 -1.72 -13.24
N ASN A 164 -19.83 -1.18 -14.32
CA ASN A 164 -19.70 -1.73 -15.66
C ASN A 164 -19.07 -0.69 -16.59
N GLU A 165 -17.78 -0.49 -16.41
CA GLU A 165 -16.99 0.49 -17.15
C GLU A 165 -16.23 -0.18 -18.32
N ALA A 166 -15.92 0.60 -19.35
CA ALA A 166 -15.17 0.10 -20.51
C ALA A 166 -13.75 -0.37 -20.16
N HIS A 167 -13.14 0.24 -19.12
CA HIS A 167 -11.83 -0.13 -18.62
C HIS A 167 -11.93 -0.72 -17.21
N ASP A 168 -11.48 -1.97 -17.09
CA ASP A 168 -11.46 -2.76 -15.86
C ASP A 168 -10.83 -1.97 -14.69
N PHE A 169 -11.41 -2.06 -13.49
CA PHE A 169 -10.88 -1.38 -12.30
C PHE A 169 -9.60 -2.04 -11.79
N TYR A 170 -9.59 -3.37 -11.68
CA TYR A 170 -8.41 -4.15 -11.35
C TYR A 170 -7.78 -4.82 -12.57
N PHE A 171 -6.48 -5.11 -12.45
CA PHE A 171 -5.81 -6.03 -13.37
C PHE A 171 -6.35 -7.46 -13.17
N ARG A 172 -6.39 -8.26 -14.25
CA ARG A 172 -7.08 -9.56 -14.26
C ARG A 172 -6.48 -10.57 -13.29
N GLY A 173 -5.16 -10.61 -13.21
CA GLY A 173 -4.41 -11.51 -12.34
C GLY A 173 -3.43 -10.77 -11.43
N ASP A 174 -3.73 -9.54 -11.04
CA ASP A 174 -2.88 -8.77 -10.13
C ASP A 174 -3.72 -8.09 -9.05
N GLN A 175 -3.10 -7.88 -7.89
CA GLN A 175 -3.76 -7.26 -6.75
C GLN A 175 -4.03 -5.76 -6.94
N HIS A 176 -3.29 -5.09 -7.82
CA HIS A 176 -3.40 -3.64 -8.01
C HIS A 176 -4.57 -3.24 -8.90
N TRP A 177 -5.13 -2.06 -8.61
CA TRP A 177 -5.98 -1.36 -9.56
C TRP A 177 -5.22 -1.05 -10.86
N THR A 178 -5.97 -0.82 -11.93
CA THR A 178 -5.47 -0.18 -13.14
C THR A 178 -5.37 1.34 -12.90
N PRO A 179 -4.64 2.09 -13.74
CA PRO A 179 -4.69 3.55 -13.68
C PRO A 179 -6.10 4.12 -13.82
N TYR A 180 -7.01 3.43 -14.53
CA TYR A 180 -8.42 3.81 -14.61
C TYR A 180 -9.18 3.61 -13.29
N GLY A 181 -8.94 2.50 -12.58
CA GLY A 181 -9.49 2.31 -11.23
C GLY A 181 -8.95 3.33 -10.22
N ALA A 182 -7.64 3.64 -10.32
CA ALA A 182 -7.01 4.68 -9.53
C ALA A 182 -7.62 6.07 -9.80
N GLU A 183 -7.87 6.41 -11.07
CA GLU A 183 -8.50 7.67 -11.47
C GLU A 183 -9.92 7.80 -10.92
N ARG A 184 -10.76 6.77 -11.08
CA ARG A 184 -12.14 6.77 -10.56
C ARG A 184 -12.14 6.90 -9.03
N THR A 185 -11.22 6.23 -8.35
CA THR A 185 -11.03 6.39 -6.90
C THR A 185 -10.60 7.82 -6.54
N ALA A 186 -9.63 8.39 -7.24
CA ALA A 186 -9.11 9.74 -6.98
C ALA A 186 -10.19 10.82 -7.11
N LYS A 187 -11.14 10.68 -8.05
CA LYS A 187 -12.31 11.56 -8.17
C LYS A 187 -13.13 11.58 -6.88
N VAL A 188 -13.47 10.41 -6.34
CA VAL A 188 -14.26 10.30 -5.10
C VAL A 188 -13.50 10.82 -3.88
N VAL A 189 -12.19 10.54 -3.82
CA VAL A 189 -11.31 11.05 -2.76
C VAL A 189 -11.25 12.57 -2.81
N ALA A 190 -11.08 13.17 -3.98
CA ALA A 190 -11.00 14.62 -4.14
C ALA A 190 -12.28 15.33 -3.66
N GLU A 191 -13.45 14.78 -3.96
CA GLU A 191 -14.74 15.32 -3.47
C GLU A 191 -14.88 15.25 -1.94
N THR A 192 -14.18 14.31 -1.30
CA THR A 192 -14.11 14.24 0.16
C THR A 192 -13.12 15.26 0.72
N VAL A 193 -11.93 15.35 0.14
CA VAL A 193 -10.87 16.30 0.53
C VAL A 193 -11.37 17.75 0.45
N LYS A 194 -12.11 18.11 -0.60
CA LYS A 194 -12.67 19.46 -0.78
C LYS A 194 -13.66 19.88 0.31
N LYS A 195 -14.22 18.93 1.07
CA LYS A 195 -15.16 19.19 2.18
C LYS A 195 -14.46 19.43 3.52
N ILE A 196 -13.15 19.23 3.60
CA ILE A 196 -12.39 19.37 4.84
C ILE A 196 -12.28 20.86 5.20
N PRO A 197 -12.63 21.27 6.43
CA PRO A 197 -12.43 22.64 6.89
C PRO A 197 -10.96 23.06 6.77
N GLY A 198 -10.73 24.26 6.21
CA GLY A 198 -9.38 24.76 5.92
C GLY A 198 -8.83 24.33 4.55
N PHE A 199 -9.54 23.47 3.79
CA PHE A 199 -9.13 23.16 2.41
C PHE A 199 -9.03 24.42 1.54
N SER A 200 -9.90 25.41 1.74
CA SER A 200 -9.85 26.70 1.02
C SER A 200 -8.51 27.43 1.16
N ASP A 201 -7.81 27.19 2.27
CA ASP A 201 -6.58 27.90 2.63
C ASP A 201 -5.33 27.18 2.08
N ILE A 202 -5.49 25.97 1.54
CA ILE A 202 -4.43 25.22 0.86
C ILE A 202 -4.18 25.84 -0.52
N PRO A 203 -2.91 26.17 -0.88
CA PRO A 203 -2.55 26.69 -2.18
C PRO A 203 -3.13 25.87 -3.33
N LYS A 204 -3.72 26.55 -4.31
CA LYS A 204 -4.37 25.92 -5.46
C LYS A 204 -3.45 25.91 -6.66
N ARG A 205 -3.50 24.82 -7.41
CA ARG A 205 -2.74 24.63 -8.65
C ARG A 205 -3.55 23.78 -9.62
N GLU A 206 -3.61 24.19 -10.87
CA GLU A 206 -4.21 23.39 -11.93
C GLU A 206 -3.21 22.34 -12.43
N PHE A 207 -3.70 21.13 -12.69
CA PHE A 207 -2.91 20.05 -13.26
C PHE A 207 -3.64 19.41 -14.44
N GLU A 208 -2.86 18.85 -15.36
CA GLU A 208 -3.35 18.11 -16.51
C GLU A 208 -2.70 16.73 -16.57
N THR A 209 -3.51 15.70 -16.77
CA THR A 209 -3.07 14.31 -16.92
C THR A 209 -3.04 13.92 -18.38
N HIS A 210 -1.90 13.41 -18.83
CA HIS A 210 -1.70 12.93 -20.19
C HIS A 210 -1.41 11.44 -20.20
N LYS A 211 -1.90 10.74 -21.24
CA LYS A 211 -1.46 9.39 -21.55
C LYS A 211 -0.05 9.46 -22.13
N ILE A 212 0.91 8.88 -21.42
CA ILE A 212 2.34 8.91 -21.78
C ILE A 212 2.84 7.61 -22.42
N GLY A 213 2.02 6.57 -22.45
CA GLY A 213 2.40 5.30 -23.06
C GLY A 213 1.49 4.15 -22.71
N ARG A 214 2.03 2.94 -22.83
CA ARG A 214 1.41 1.69 -22.36
C ARG A 214 2.38 0.92 -21.49
N MET A 215 1.86 0.37 -20.40
CA MET A 215 2.59 -0.42 -19.43
C MET A 215 2.14 -1.88 -19.50
N GLY A 216 3.10 -2.78 -19.72
CA GLY A 216 2.88 -4.23 -19.63
C GLY A 216 2.99 -4.69 -18.19
N LYS A 217 2.07 -5.56 -17.74
CA LYS A 217 2.07 -6.09 -16.38
C LYS A 217 1.81 -7.60 -16.40
N THR A 218 2.76 -8.34 -15.83
CA THR A 218 2.59 -9.74 -15.43
C THR A 218 2.04 -9.74 -14.01
N GLY A 219 0.85 -10.28 -13.81
CA GLY A 219 0.13 -10.12 -12.55
C GLY A 219 0.66 -10.97 -11.40
N THR A 220 0.59 -10.46 -10.17
CA THR A 220 1.05 -11.19 -8.98
C THR A 220 0.27 -12.49 -8.71
N LEU A 221 -1.04 -12.53 -8.99
CA LEU A 221 -1.83 -13.77 -8.87
C LEU A 221 -1.45 -14.74 -9.99
N HIS A 222 -1.19 -14.25 -11.21
CA HIS A 222 -0.68 -15.09 -12.32
C HIS A 222 0.68 -15.69 -11.99
N ASN A 223 1.60 -14.91 -11.41
CA ASN A 223 2.89 -15.41 -10.94
C ASN A 223 2.72 -16.51 -9.88
N MET A 224 1.79 -16.32 -8.94
CA MET A 224 1.49 -17.32 -7.91
C MET A 224 0.90 -18.60 -8.51
N ALA A 225 -0.04 -18.49 -9.45
CA ALA A 225 -0.56 -19.63 -10.20
C ALA A 225 0.54 -20.33 -11.02
N GLY A 226 1.52 -19.58 -11.55
CA GLY A 226 2.70 -20.13 -12.21
C GLY A 226 3.58 -20.94 -11.26
N GLN A 227 3.83 -20.43 -10.04
CA GLN A 227 4.58 -21.15 -9.01
C GLN A 227 3.90 -22.45 -8.56
N LEU A 228 2.56 -22.42 -8.40
CA LEU A 228 1.81 -23.57 -7.89
C LEU A 228 1.50 -24.61 -8.97
N CYS A 229 1.25 -24.17 -10.20
CA CYS A 229 0.66 -25.00 -11.25
C CYS A 229 1.48 -25.07 -12.55
N GLY A 230 2.61 -24.36 -12.65
CA GLY A 230 3.37 -24.27 -13.90
C GLY A 230 2.63 -23.56 -15.03
N THR A 231 1.61 -22.76 -14.69
CA THR A 231 0.80 -22.01 -15.66
C THR A 231 1.49 -20.73 -16.11
N SER A 232 1.15 -20.25 -17.30
CA SER A 232 1.59 -18.95 -17.81
C SER A 232 0.37 -18.19 -18.34
N TYR A 233 0.30 -16.90 -18.04
CA TYR A 233 -0.78 -16.01 -18.45
C TYR A 233 -0.24 -14.90 -19.35
N ALA A 234 -1.10 -14.30 -20.17
CA ALA A 234 -0.71 -13.22 -21.06
C ALA A 234 -0.36 -11.94 -20.27
N ILE A 235 0.64 -11.20 -20.75
CA ILE A 235 0.94 -9.86 -20.23
C ILE A 235 -0.25 -8.94 -20.52
N GLN A 236 -0.80 -8.31 -19.49
CA GLN A 236 -1.84 -7.30 -19.67
C GLN A 236 -1.20 -5.94 -19.94
N TYR A 237 -1.56 -5.31 -21.07
CA TYR A 237 -1.12 -3.95 -21.41
C TYR A 237 -2.19 -2.93 -21.05
N MET A 238 -1.83 -1.98 -20.21
CA MET A 238 -2.70 -0.88 -19.78
C MET A 238 -2.12 0.46 -20.23
N ASP A 239 -2.95 1.49 -20.33
CA ASP A 239 -2.44 2.84 -20.59
C ASP A 239 -1.72 3.38 -19.36
N GLN A 240 -0.63 4.10 -19.59
CA GLN A 240 0.14 4.77 -18.55
C GLN A 240 -0.11 6.27 -18.61
N PHE A 241 -0.24 6.89 -17.45
CA PHE A 241 -0.56 8.31 -17.31
C PHE A 241 0.50 9.03 -16.49
N ALA A 242 0.71 10.32 -16.78
CA ALA A 242 1.47 11.25 -15.94
C ALA A 242 0.69 12.55 -15.81
N THR A 243 0.84 13.20 -14.66
CA THR A 243 0.15 14.45 -14.33
C THR A 243 1.16 15.55 -14.11
N GLU A 244 0.95 16.68 -14.78
CA GLU A 244 1.86 17.83 -14.75
C GLU A 244 1.07 19.10 -14.43
N PRO A 245 1.68 20.09 -13.76
CA PRO A 245 1.04 21.37 -13.51
C PRO A 245 0.81 22.13 -14.83
N LYS A 246 -0.32 22.81 -14.93
CA LYS A 246 -0.69 23.57 -16.13
C LYS A 246 -0.05 24.97 -16.11
N GLY A 247 0.61 25.35 -17.21
CA GLY A 247 1.30 26.64 -17.39
C GLY A 247 2.81 26.57 -17.17
N GLU A 248 3.57 27.51 -17.76
CA GLU A 248 4.99 27.68 -17.45
C GLU A 248 5.12 28.19 -16.01
N ALA A 249 5.91 27.50 -15.19
CA ALA A 249 6.28 28.02 -13.89
C ALA A 249 7.04 29.33 -14.12
N GLY A 250 6.39 30.48 -13.87
CA GLY A 250 7.11 31.75 -13.85
C GLY A 250 8.22 31.68 -12.81
N ASP A 251 9.35 32.35 -13.05
CA ASP A 251 10.50 32.38 -12.13
C ASP A 251 10.13 32.74 -10.67
N GLY A 252 8.98 33.39 -10.45
CA GLY A 252 8.42 33.71 -9.12
C GLY A 252 7.41 32.71 -8.56
N ASP A 253 6.90 31.76 -9.36
CA ASP A 253 5.92 30.72 -8.97
C ASP A 253 6.62 29.37 -8.69
N LEU A 254 7.86 29.23 -9.17
CA LEU A 254 8.76 28.12 -8.85
C LEU A 254 9.62 28.39 -7.59
N PHE A 255 9.78 29.67 -7.22
CA PHE A 255 10.65 30.13 -6.12
C PHE A 255 9.99 31.13 -5.16
N GLY A 256 8.73 31.53 -5.37
CA GLY A 256 8.01 32.44 -4.49
C GLY A 256 6.79 31.76 -3.88
N ASP A 257 6.84 31.48 -2.58
CA ASP A 257 5.73 31.11 -1.70
C ASP A 257 4.69 30.07 -2.22
N SER A 258 5.01 29.28 -3.23
CA SER A 258 4.32 28.01 -3.52
C SER A 258 4.70 27.03 -2.42
N GLY A 259 4.14 27.25 -1.23
CA GLY A 259 4.53 26.59 0.01
C GLY A 259 4.56 25.07 -0.12
N ASN A 260 5.38 24.42 0.71
CA ASN A 260 5.49 22.97 0.78
C ASN A 260 4.09 22.31 0.73
N PRO A 261 3.89 21.22 -0.04
CA PRO A 261 2.58 20.62 -0.22
C PRO A 261 1.86 20.41 1.11
N GLN A 262 0.64 20.93 1.23
CA GLN A 262 -0.15 20.84 2.47
C GLN A 262 -1.00 19.55 2.53
N ILE A 263 -0.88 18.69 1.51
CA ILE A 263 -1.55 17.40 1.40
C ILE A 263 -0.48 16.34 1.15
N THR A 264 -0.44 15.31 1.99
CA THR A 264 0.49 14.19 1.83
C THR A 264 -0.28 12.89 1.60
N LEU A 265 0.14 12.11 0.60
CA LEU A 265 -0.34 10.75 0.36
C LEU A 265 0.65 9.75 0.96
N VAL A 266 0.20 9.00 1.96
CA VAL A 266 0.87 7.81 2.50
C VAL A 266 0.08 6.57 2.09
N GLY A 267 0.76 5.49 1.76
CA GLY A 267 0.06 4.27 1.33
C GLY A 267 0.98 3.20 0.79
N THR A 268 0.39 2.32 -0.02
CA THR A 268 1.04 1.10 -0.49
C THR A 268 1.58 1.24 -1.92
N SER A 269 1.96 0.12 -2.54
CA SER A 269 2.28 0.06 -3.96
C SER A 269 1.13 0.52 -4.87
N HIS A 270 -0.13 0.51 -4.41
CA HIS A 270 -1.27 1.05 -5.17
C HIS A 270 -1.14 2.55 -5.42
N SER A 271 -0.51 3.26 -4.50
CA SER A 271 -0.19 4.68 -4.61
C SER A 271 1.13 4.95 -5.36
N GLY A 272 1.75 3.92 -5.93
CA GLY A 272 2.99 4.03 -6.72
C GLY A 272 2.81 4.70 -8.09
N LYS A 273 3.92 5.24 -8.62
CA LYS A 273 3.94 6.04 -9.88
C LYS A 273 3.28 5.35 -11.08
N ASN A 274 3.38 4.02 -11.15
CA ASN A 274 2.80 3.22 -12.23
C ASN A 274 1.28 3.42 -12.38
N TYR A 275 0.56 3.70 -11.30
CA TYR A 275 -0.90 3.82 -11.34
C TYR A 275 -1.40 5.26 -11.35
N ASN A 276 -0.47 6.23 -11.28
CA ASN A 276 -0.74 7.68 -11.29
C ASN A 276 -1.80 8.15 -10.26
N PHE A 277 -2.02 7.41 -9.16
CA PHE A 277 -3.03 7.77 -8.17
C PHE A 277 -2.81 9.17 -7.59
N SER A 278 -1.57 9.50 -7.19
CA SER A 278 -1.20 10.85 -6.72
C SER A 278 -1.45 11.93 -7.78
N GLY A 279 -1.13 11.65 -9.05
CA GLY A 279 -1.34 12.60 -10.13
C GLY A 279 -2.82 12.88 -10.34
N PHE A 280 -3.66 11.83 -10.39
CA PHE A 280 -5.10 12.00 -10.45
C PHE A 280 -5.65 12.75 -9.23
N LEU A 281 -5.11 12.50 -8.02
CA LEU A 281 -5.46 13.29 -6.83
C LEU A 281 -5.13 14.77 -7.04
N GLN A 282 -3.93 15.11 -7.49
CA GLN A 282 -3.54 16.50 -7.79
C GLN A 282 -4.50 17.15 -8.79
N GLN A 283 -4.82 16.47 -9.88
CA GLN A 283 -5.76 16.97 -10.89
C GLN A 283 -7.17 17.22 -10.32
N TYR A 284 -7.72 16.26 -9.58
CA TYR A 284 -9.10 16.38 -9.10
C TYR A 284 -9.24 17.23 -7.84
N ILE A 285 -8.21 17.28 -6.99
CA ILE A 285 -8.17 18.15 -5.81
C ILE A 285 -7.88 19.60 -6.22
N GLY A 286 -7.00 19.81 -7.21
CA GLY A 286 -6.54 21.14 -7.61
C GLY A 286 -5.51 21.72 -6.63
N ALA A 287 -4.65 20.88 -6.07
CA ALA A 287 -3.57 21.26 -5.15
C ALA A 287 -2.41 20.25 -5.24
N ASP A 288 -1.20 20.67 -4.88
CA ASP A 288 -0.04 19.78 -4.80
C ASP A 288 -0.27 18.69 -3.74
N VAL A 289 0.10 17.45 -4.08
CA VAL A 289 0.05 16.29 -3.19
C VAL A 289 1.44 15.69 -3.12
N LEU A 290 2.04 15.68 -1.92
CA LEU A 290 3.31 15.02 -1.67
C LEU A 290 3.07 13.51 -1.56
N ASN A 291 3.53 12.74 -2.54
CA ASN A 291 3.44 11.27 -2.50
C ASN A 291 4.68 10.65 -1.84
N VAL A 292 4.48 10.09 -0.65
CA VAL A 292 5.49 9.34 0.11
C VAL A 292 5.16 7.85 0.20
N ALA A 293 4.22 7.37 -0.62
CA ALA A 293 3.88 5.96 -0.70
C ALA A 293 4.96 5.17 -1.45
N PHE A 294 5.22 3.94 -1.00
CA PHE A 294 6.19 3.05 -1.63
C PHE A 294 5.74 1.59 -1.55
N PRO A 295 6.21 0.72 -2.47
CA PRO A 295 5.82 -0.69 -2.48
C PRO A 295 6.36 -1.43 -1.25
N GLY A 296 5.64 -2.45 -0.79
CA GLY A 296 6.12 -3.32 0.29
C GLY A 296 6.03 -2.73 1.71
N GLY A 297 5.54 -1.50 1.87
CA GLY A 297 5.39 -0.84 3.18
C GLY A 297 4.24 -1.34 4.05
N GLY A 298 3.33 -2.17 3.53
CA GLY A 298 2.18 -2.62 4.30
C GLY A 298 1.22 -1.49 4.69
N LEU A 299 0.51 -1.66 5.81
CA LEU A 299 -0.43 -0.69 6.35
C LEU A 299 0.28 0.58 6.84
N GLU A 300 1.46 0.39 7.41
CA GLU A 300 2.13 1.33 8.31
C GLU A 300 3.42 1.92 7.77
N GLY A 301 4.14 1.20 6.90
CA GLY A 301 5.54 1.52 6.59
C GLY A 301 5.72 2.92 6.03
N SER A 302 4.89 3.32 5.05
CA SER A 302 4.92 4.68 4.48
C SER A 302 4.59 5.74 5.52
N MET A 303 3.60 5.50 6.39
CA MET A 303 3.26 6.42 7.48
C MET A 303 4.39 6.54 8.50
N ILE A 304 4.97 5.42 8.94
CA ILE A 304 6.06 5.38 9.93
C ILE A 304 7.29 6.12 9.41
N GLU A 305 7.74 5.83 8.20
CA GLU A 305 8.91 6.52 7.64
C GLU A 305 8.64 8.01 7.39
N TYR A 306 7.41 8.36 6.97
CA TYR A 306 7.04 9.77 6.83
C TYR A 306 7.05 10.51 8.18
N LEU A 307 6.43 9.94 9.22
CA LEU A 307 6.42 10.55 10.55
C LEU A 307 7.83 10.65 11.17
N ALA A 308 8.76 9.79 10.75
CA ALA A 308 10.15 9.81 11.17
C ALA A 308 11.03 10.79 10.37
N SER A 309 10.50 11.42 9.31
CA SER A 309 11.26 12.25 8.38
C SER A 309 11.38 13.71 8.83
N ASP A 310 12.46 14.37 8.38
CA ASP A 310 12.62 15.82 8.54
C ASP A 310 11.52 16.60 7.80
N GLU A 311 10.96 16.02 6.74
CA GLU A 311 9.87 16.64 5.99
C GLU A 311 8.61 16.78 6.86
N PHE A 312 8.21 15.73 7.58
CA PHE A 312 7.08 15.82 8.50
C PHE A 312 7.37 16.76 9.68
N LYS A 313 8.61 16.73 10.20
CA LYS A 313 9.03 17.56 11.34
C LYS A 313 8.98 19.04 11.00
N ASN A 314 9.54 19.44 9.86
CA ASN A 314 9.66 20.84 9.48
C ASN A 314 8.42 21.36 8.73
N ASN A 315 7.72 20.49 8.01
CA ASN A 315 6.61 20.83 7.12
C ASN A 315 5.39 19.91 7.33
N PRO A 316 4.80 19.86 8.54
CA PRO A 316 3.65 19.00 8.78
C PRO A 316 2.46 19.40 7.88
N PRO A 317 1.79 18.44 7.21
CA PRO A 317 0.73 18.73 6.27
C PRO A 317 -0.56 19.06 7.00
N LYS A 318 -1.52 19.72 6.34
CA LYS A 318 -2.87 19.90 6.86
C LYS A 318 -3.71 18.63 6.71
N ILE A 319 -3.46 17.87 5.64
CA ILE A 319 -4.23 16.68 5.29
C ILE A 319 -3.27 15.53 4.98
N ILE A 320 -3.53 14.37 5.57
CA ILE A 320 -2.90 13.11 5.16
C ILE A 320 -3.96 12.20 4.55
N ILE A 321 -3.74 11.79 3.31
CA ILE A 321 -4.49 10.75 2.63
C ILE A 321 -3.77 9.43 2.90
N TRP A 322 -4.45 8.52 3.61
CA TRP A 322 -3.93 7.21 3.97
C TRP A 322 -4.65 6.11 3.20
N GLU A 323 -3.96 5.54 2.22
CA GLU A 323 -4.47 4.47 1.37
C GLU A 323 -3.99 3.10 1.85
N PHE A 324 -4.95 2.19 2.05
CA PHE A 324 -4.64 0.78 2.32
C PHE A 324 -5.79 -0.16 1.95
N SER A 325 -5.44 -1.43 1.81
CA SER A 325 -6.38 -2.52 1.51
C SER A 325 -7.00 -3.13 2.77
N PRO A 326 -8.25 -3.65 2.71
CA PRO A 326 -8.88 -4.42 3.78
C PRO A 326 -8.10 -5.62 4.29
N LEU A 327 -7.13 -6.14 3.53
CA LEU A 327 -6.32 -7.31 3.90
C LEU A 327 -5.49 -7.08 5.18
N TYR A 328 -5.18 -5.82 5.51
CA TYR A 328 -4.33 -5.52 6.65
C TYR A 328 -5.08 -5.62 7.97
N ARG A 329 -4.40 -6.19 8.96
CA ARG A 329 -4.86 -6.23 10.35
C ARG A 329 -4.67 -4.89 11.03
N LEU A 330 -5.75 -4.35 11.59
CA LEU A 330 -5.79 -3.07 12.31
C LEU A 330 -5.62 -3.21 13.84
N ASP A 331 -5.25 -4.40 14.33
CA ASP A 331 -5.11 -4.72 15.76
C ASP A 331 -3.67 -5.03 16.18
N GLN A 332 -2.69 -4.60 15.38
CA GLN A 332 -1.26 -4.86 15.63
C GLN A 332 -0.66 -3.76 16.52
N GLU A 333 -0.46 -4.06 17.81
CA GLU A 333 0.05 -3.09 18.79
C GLU A 333 1.42 -2.50 18.44
N SER A 334 2.34 -3.27 17.85
CA SER A 334 3.67 -2.78 17.44
C SER A 334 3.59 -1.64 16.42
N ILE A 335 2.59 -1.66 15.53
CA ILE A 335 2.35 -0.59 14.55
C ILE A 335 1.93 0.69 15.27
N TRP A 336 0.91 0.59 16.12
CA TRP A 336 0.34 1.75 16.81
C TRP A 336 1.34 2.40 17.76
N ARG A 337 2.11 1.58 18.49
CA ARG A 337 3.18 2.06 19.39
C ARG A 337 4.23 2.88 18.64
N GLN A 338 4.58 2.51 17.42
CA GLN A 338 5.50 3.28 16.58
C GLN A 338 4.87 4.57 16.06
N MET A 339 3.66 4.50 15.50
CA MET A 339 2.96 5.68 15.00
C MET A 339 2.76 6.75 16.09
N PHE A 340 2.35 6.37 17.31
CA PHE A 340 2.21 7.31 18.42
C PHE A 340 3.54 7.90 18.88
N ALA A 341 4.61 7.11 18.84
CA ALA A 341 5.92 7.60 19.18
C ALA A 341 6.39 8.65 18.18
N LEU A 342 6.35 8.32 16.88
CA LEU A 342 6.87 9.16 15.80
C LEU A 342 6.01 10.39 15.54
N LEU A 343 4.68 10.29 15.68
CA LEU A 343 3.79 11.45 15.55
C LEU A 343 4.13 12.55 16.56
N ASP A 344 4.61 12.16 17.74
CA ASP A 344 5.07 13.06 18.80
C ASP A 344 6.61 13.15 18.80
N GLU A 345 7.28 12.87 17.67
CA GLU A 345 8.72 13.07 17.44
C GLU A 345 9.65 12.28 18.38
N GLY A 346 9.21 11.09 18.81
CA GLY A 346 10.03 10.19 19.62
C GLY A 346 10.43 10.83 20.95
N CYS A 347 11.72 11.00 21.19
CA CYS A 347 12.29 11.70 22.35
C CYS A 347 12.93 13.06 22.01
N ASP A 348 12.77 13.55 20.78
CA ASP A 348 13.24 14.88 20.40
C ASP A 348 12.53 15.95 21.25
N ASP A 349 13.30 16.92 21.75
CA ASP A 349 12.82 18.04 22.58
C ASP A 349 12.02 17.65 23.85
N LYS A 350 12.17 16.40 24.30
CA LYS A 350 11.51 15.88 25.53
C LYS A 350 12.47 15.68 26.67
N GLN A 351 11.91 15.61 27.87
CA GLN A 351 12.65 15.23 29.07
C GLN A 351 13.07 13.75 28.99
N VAL A 352 14.34 13.54 28.65
CA VAL A 352 14.99 12.23 28.68
C VAL A 352 15.21 11.81 30.14
N VAL A 353 14.68 10.63 30.50
CA VAL A 353 14.80 10.05 31.85
C VAL A 353 15.93 9.04 31.96
N LEU A 354 16.30 8.41 30.84
CA LEU A 354 17.40 7.46 30.73
C LEU A 354 17.98 7.51 29.31
N SER A 355 19.30 7.43 29.19
CA SER A 355 19.98 7.36 27.89
C SER A 355 21.24 6.51 27.98
N GLY A 356 21.62 5.91 26.85
CA GLY A 356 22.83 5.12 26.72
C GLY A 356 23.29 5.02 25.28
N GLU A 357 24.58 4.79 25.11
CA GLU A 357 25.21 4.50 23.82
C GLU A 357 25.97 3.18 23.95
N ALA A 358 25.89 2.34 22.92
CA ALA A 358 26.53 1.04 22.89
C ALA A 358 26.95 0.65 21.47
N THR A 359 27.90 -0.29 21.38
CA THR A 359 28.21 -0.99 20.14
C THR A 359 27.62 -2.40 20.22
N VAL A 360 26.55 -2.63 19.45
CA VAL A 360 25.87 -3.91 19.36
C VAL A 360 26.73 -4.87 18.54
N LYS A 361 27.14 -5.96 19.18
CA LYS A 361 28.03 -6.96 18.57
C LYS A 361 27.23 -7.99 17.74
N PRO A 362 27.75 -8.44 16.59
CA PRO A 362 27.14 -9.51 15.80
C PRO A 362 26.98 -10.81 16.58
N GLY A 363 25.90 -11.55 16.34
CA GLY A 363 25.68 -12.88 16.90
C GLY A 363 25.44 -12.92 18.43
N GLY A 364 25.13 -11.78 19.06
CA GLY A 364 24.89 -11.70 20.49
C GLY A 364 23.86 -10.62 20.86
N THR A 365 23.65 -10.46 22.16
CA THR A 365 22.75 -9.45 22.73
C THR A 365 23.57 -8.42 23.51
N THR A 366 23.26 -7.14 23.34
CA THR A 366 23.96 -6.04 23.99
C THR A 366 22.99 -5.27 24.87
N GLU A 367 23.31 -5.13 26.14
CA GLU A 367 22.61 -4.25 27.07
C GLU A 367 22.91 -2.78 26.70
N VAL A 368 21.87 -2.02 26.36
CA VAL A 368 22.02 -0.62 25.90
C VAL A 368 21.54 0.37 26.96
N LEU A 369 20.53 -0.01 27.75
CA LEU A 369 19.96 0.82 28.81
C LEU A 369 19.77 0.01 30.10
N VAL A 370 20.14 0.58 31.25
CA VAL A 370 19.87 0.02 32.58
C VAL A 370 19.39 1.09 33.55
N ASN A 371 18.18 0.90 34.06
CA ASN A 371 17.57 1.70 35.11
C ASN A 371 18.09 1.24 36.48
N GLY A 372 19.15 1.89 36.96
CA GLY A 372 19.75 1.59 38.26
C GLY A 372 21.20 2.04 38.38
N LYS A 373 21.91 2.18 37.25
CA LYS A 373 23.32 2.60 37.20
C LYS A 373 23.56 3.96 37.89
N ASN A 374 22.59 4.87 37.79
CA ASN A 374 22.61 6.21 38.39
C ASN A 374 21.36 6.47 39.24
N GLY A 375 20.98 5.46 40.04
CA GLY A 375 19.75 5.45 40.83
C GLY A 375 18.52 5.02 40.02
N ILE A 376 17.54 4.45 40.71
CA ILE A 376 16.30 3.96 40.10
C ILE A 376 15.41 5.15 39.71
N LYS A 377 14.99 5.18 38.45
CA LYS A 377 14.04 6.15 37.89
C LYS A 377 12.65 5.52 37.80
N ASP A 378 11.61 6.33 37.99
CA ASP A 378 10.22 5.93 37.73
C ASP A 378 9.96 5.95 36.22
N ILE A 379 10.03 4.78 35.59
CA ILE A 379 9.85 4.57 34.16
C ILE A 379 8.67 3.59 33.96
N ARG A 380 7.46 4.08 34.20
CA ARG A 380 6.22 3.34 33.93
C ARG A 380 5.92 3.27 32.44
N ASN A 381 5.47 2.13 31.95
CA ASN A 381 5.12 1.98 30.54
C ASN A 381 4.09 3.02 30.07
N SER A 382 3.02 3.20 30.83
CA SER A 382 1.95 4.18 30.54
C SER A 382 2.39 5.65 30.50
N ALA A 383 3.63 5.97 30.84
CA ALA A 383 4.13 7.35 30.85
C ALA A 383 5.41 7.55 30.05
N ASN A 384 5.95 6.49 29.43
CA ASN A 384 7.27 6.55 28.81
C ASN A 384 7.29 5.82 27.46
N ARG A 385 8.30 6.15 26.68
CA ARG A 385 8.58 5.59 25.36
C ARG A 385 10.07 5.41 25.16
N VAL A 386 10.44 4.68 24.13
CA VAL A 386 11.82 4.41 23.74
C VAL A 386 12.07 5.00 22.36
N ASP A 387 13.25 5.61 22.18
CA ASP A 387 13.76 6.11 20.92
C ASP A 387 15.19 5.61 20.72
N ILE A 388 15.44 4.94 19.60
CA ILE A 388 16.68 4.24 19.29
C ILE A 388 17.16 4.72 17.92
N GLN A 389 18.38 5.26 17.89
CA GLN A 389 19.04 5.73 16.70
C GLN A 389 20.29 4.89 16.44
N PHE A 390 20.32 4.18 15.31
CA PHE A 390 21.53 3.56 14.79
C PHE A 390 22.37 4.60 14.02
N GLU A 391 23.70 4.53 14.14
CA GLU A 391 24.61 5.37 13.33
C GLU A 391 24.56 4.94 11.85
N ASP A 392 24.41 3.64 11.60
CA ASP A 392 24.14 3.08 10.28
C ASP A 392 22.64 3.22 9.95
N THR A 393 22.33 4.11 9.03
CA THR A 393 20.95 4.41 8.60
C THR A 393 20.32 3.29 7.77
N SER A 394 21.14 2.36 7.26
CA SER A 394 20.66 1.21 6.49
C SER A 394 20.03 0.10 7.34
N VAL A 395 20.16 0.17 8.67
CA VAL A 395 19.56 -0.81 9.60
C VAL A 395 18.04 -0.79 9.49
N LYS A 396 17.46 -1.91 9.03
CA LYS A 396 16.02 -2.08 8.85
C LYS A 396 15.33 -2.87 9.96
N THR A 397 16.07 -3.57 10.80
CA THR A 397 15.47 -4.47 11.80
C THR A 397 15.99 -4.14 13.18
N LEU A 398 15.07 -3.87 14.10
CA LEU A 398 15.33 -3.80 15.53
C LEU A 398 14.74 -5.05 16.19
N LYS A 399 15.58 -5.83 16.86
CA LYS A 399 15.17 -6.87 17.80
C LYS A 399 15.61 -6.46 19.20
N ALA A 400 14.66 -6.18 20.07
CA ALA A 400 14.92 -5.69 21.42
C ALA A 400 14.22 -6.57 22.47
N ARG A 401 14.88 -6.75 23.61
CA ARG A 401 14.28 -7.31 24.82
C ARG A 401 14.20 -6.23 25.88
N LEU A 402 12.99 -5.98 26.38
CA LEU A 402 12.73 -5.01 27.43
C LEU A 402 12.45 -5.75 28.73
N TRP A 403 13.32 -5.58 29.72
CA TRP A 403 13.19 -6.16 31.05
C TRP A 403 12.49 -5.19 31.99
N TYR A 404 11.71 -5.73 32.91
CA TYR A 404 10.97 -4.96 33.91
C TYR A 404 11.40 -5.35 35.34
N MET A 405 11.20 -4.42 36.29
CA MET A 405 11.66 -4.57 37.69
C MET A 405 11.10 -5.80 38.42
N ASN A 406 10.01 -6.38 37.94
CA ASN A 406 9.43 -7.61 38.49
C ASN A 406 9.93 -8.90 37.81
N GLY A 407 10.98 -8.81 36.96
CA GLY A 407 11.55 -9.94 36.26
C GLY A 407 10.80 -10.36 34.98
N ARG A 408 9.67 -9.74 34.65
CA ARG A 408 9.02 -9.92 33.35
C ARG A 408 9.85 -9.27 32.25
N HIS A 409 9.67 -9.74 31.03
CA HIS A 409 10.26 -9.13 29.84
C HIS A 409 9.30 -9.21 28.65
N GLU A 410 9.54 -8.37 27.66
CA GLU A 410 8.89 -8.38 26.36
C GLU A 410 9.97 -8.46 25.27
N ASP A 411 9.75 -9.34 24.29
CA ASP A 411 10.55 -9.39 23.07
C ASP A 411 9.82 -8.62 21.95
N LEU A 412 10.48 -7.60 21.43
CA LEU A 412 9.97 -6.70 20.40
C LEU A 412 10.80 -6.85 19.13
N LYS A 413 10.13 -7.10 18.00
CA LYS A 413 10.73 -7.04 16.67
C LYS A 413 10.04 -5.97 15.84
N LEU A 414 10.79 -4.96 15.43
CA LEU A 414 10.34 -3.92 14.51
C LEU A 414 11.12 -4.04 13.21
N GLU A 415 10.41 -4.01 12.09
CA GLU A 415 10.98 -4.14 10.75
C GLU A 415 10.57 -2.93 9.93
N LYS A 416 11.54 -2.34 9.25
CA LYS A 416 11.35 -1.29 8.25
C LYS A 416 11.33 -1.89 6.85
N PRO A 417 10.71 -1.20 5.88
CA PRO A 417 10.64 -1.68 4.51
C PRO A 417 12.03 -1.75 3.85
N GLU A 418 12.25 -2.80 3.04
CA GLU A 418 13.49 -2.99 2.26
C GLU A 418 13.50 -2.19 0.94
N THR A 419 12.37 -1.61 0.56
CA THR A 419 12.14 -0.95 -0.73
C THR A 419 12.44 0.55 -0.73
N THR A 420 12.80 1.11 0.42
CA THR A 420 13.15 2.52 0.59
C THR A 420 14.31 2.68 1.55
N ASP A 421 15.10 3.74 1.37
CA ASP A 421 16.05 4.18 2.38
C ASP A 421 15.31 4.64 3.63
N THR A 422 15.97 4.46 4.77
CA THR A 422 15.44 4.75 6.10
C THR A 422 16.50 5.52 6.88
N ASN A 423 16.13 6.08 8.03
CA ASN A 423 17.04 6.90 8.83
C ASN A 423 17.72 6.14 10.00
N GLY A 424 17.60 4.81 10.07
CA GLY A 424 18.10 4.02 11.20
C GLY A 424 17.44 4.33 12.56
N ARG A 425 16.33 5.08 12.58
CA ARG A 425 15.61 5.47 13.80
C ARG A 425 14.42 4.55 14.06
N PHE A 426 14.30 4.05 15.28
CA PHE A 426 13.17 3.27 15.76
C PHE A 426 12.64 3.90 17.05
N ALA A 427 11.38 4.36 17.02
CA ALA A 427 10.73 4.91 18.20
C ALA A 427 9.41 4.18 18.45
N PHE A 428 9.12 3.88 19.72
CA PHE A 428 7.89 3.20 20.11
C PHE A 428 7.49 3.53 21.55
N ASP A 429 6.19 3.67 21.80
CA ASP A 429 5.64 3.71 23.16
C ASP A 429 5.85 2.36 23.86
N LEU A 430 6.06 2.37 25.17
CA LEU A 430 6.17 1.13 25.95
C LEU A 430 4.80 0.41 26.01
N ARG A 431 4.83 -0.90 26.24
CA ARG A 431 3.65 -1.77 26.13
C ARG A 431 2.60 -1.49 27.21
N GLU A 432 1.33 -1.43 26.83
CA GLU A 432 0.24 -0.99 27.70
C GLU A 432 -1.01 -1.88 27.71
N ASP A 433 -1.10 -2.86 26.83
CA ASP A 433 -2.18 -3.83 26.84
C ASP A 433 -2.19 -4.63 28.15
N GLU A 434 -3.36 -5.18 28.49
CA GLU A 434 -3.56 -5.99 29.69
C GLU A 434 -3.06 -5.29 30.98
N ASP A 435 -2.07 -5.88 31.66
CA ASP A 435 -1.47 -5.39 32.89
C ASP A 435 -0.07 -4.75 32.68
N TRP A 436 0.32 -4.49 31.42
CA TRP A 436 1.65 -3.96 31.10
C TRP A 436 1.80 -2.47 31.38
N ALA A 437 0.71 -1.70 31.46
CA ALA A 437 0.74 -0.26 31.63
C ALA A 437 1.45 0.23 32.92
N SER A 438 1.44 -0.57 33.99
CA SER A 438 2.03 -0.24 35.29
C SER A 438 3.46 -0.76 35.47
N GLN A 439 3.97 -1.52 34.50
CA GLN A 439 5.31 -2.12 34.59
C GLN A 439 6.39 -1.05 34.59
N GLN A 440 7.46 -1.29 35.34
CA GLN A 440 8.60 -0.39 35.52
C GLN A 440 9.78 -0.92 34.72
N LEU A 441 10.24 -0.16 33.72
CA LEU A 441 11.36 -0.57 32.88
C LEU A 441 12.64 -0.69 33.71
N LEU A 442 13.28 -1.85 33.61
CA LEU A 442 14.58 -2.16 34.20
C LEU A 442 15.69 -2.01 33.16
N ALA A 443 15.59 -2.66 32.01
CA ALA A 443 16.67 -2.65 31.02
C ALA A 443 16.15 -2.79 29.59
N VAL A 444 16.95 -2.35 28.63
CA VAL A 444 16.75 -2.59 27.20
C VAL A 444 17.99 -3.24 26.63
N GLU A 445 17.79 -4.40 26.04
CA GLU A 445 18.79 -5.18 25.32
C GLU A 445 18.46 -5.17 23.82
N ILE A 446 19.49 -5.11 22.97
CA ILE A 446 19.36 -5.20 21.52
C ILE A 446 20.13 -6.42 21.02
N GLU A 447 19.46 -7.28 20.23
CA GLU A 447 20.12 -8.37 19.50
C GLU A 447 20.86 -7.78 18.29
N GLY A 448 22.13 -8.14 18.16
CA GLY A 448 22.97 -7.69 17.06
C GLY A 448 22.66 -8.38 15.74
N PRO A 449 23.27 -7.90 14.65
CA PRO A 449 23.10 -8.49 13.33
C PRO A 449 23.68 -9.93 13.30
N GLU A 450 23.41 -10.63 12.20
CA GLU A 450 23.91 -11.99 12.00
C GLU A 450 25.44 -12.06 12.13
N ALA A 451 25.94 -13.19 12.65
CA ALA A 451 27.36 -13.41 12.84
C ALA A 451 28.13 -13.20 11.52
N GLY A 452 29.17 -12.37 11.56
CA GLY A 452 29.94 -11.97 10.38
C GLY A 452 29.56 -10.60 9.79
N SER A 453 28.49 -9.97 10.27
CA SER A 453 28.17 -8.57 9.95
C SER A 453 29.07 -7.59 10.71
N GLU A 454 29.07 -6.32 10.32
CA GLU A 454 29.77 -5.26 11.08
C GLU A 454 29.04 -4.92 12.39
N PRO A 455 29.76 -4.56 13.47
CA PRO A 455 29.14 -4.07 14.70
C PRO A 455 28.37 -2.76 14.47
N GLN A 456 27.23 -2.61 15.14
CA GLN A 456 26.35 -1.45 14.96
C GLN A 456 26.42 -0.53 16.18
N LYS A 457 26.76 0.74 15.98
CA LYS A 457 26.67 1.73 17.06
C LYS A 457 25.24 2.24 17.18
N VAL A 458 24.77 2.35 18.42
CA VAL A 458 23.40 2.73 18.73
C VAL A 458 23.36 3.70 19.90
N LYS A 459 22.48 4.70 19.80
CA LYS A 459 22.06 5.55 20.90
C LYS A 459 20.61 5.22 21.23
N ALA A 460 20.33 4.94 22.50
CA ALA A 460 18.98 4.70 22.99
C ALA A 460 18.60 5.71 24.06
N GLN A 461 17.35 6.14 24.05
CA GLN A 461 16.78 7.08 25.00
C GLN A 461 15.40 6.61 25.46
N VAL A 462 15.10 6.90 26.71
CA VAL A 462 13.77 6.81 27.28
C VAL A 462 13.37 8.21 27.70
N CYS A 463 12.18 8.63 27.33
CA CYS A 463 11.64 9.92 27.70
C CYS A 463 10.18 9.80 28.14
N ARG A 464 9.72 10.80 28.88
CA ARG A 464 8.31 10.93 29.22
C ARG A 464 7.51 11.23 27.96
N ARG A 465 6.38 10.55 27.79
CA ARG A 465 5.44 10.83 26.69
C ARG A 465 4.43 11.90 27.13
N ASN A 466 3.93 12.67 26.18
CA ASN A 466 2.81 13.55 26.41
C ASN A 466 1.57 12.71 26.78
N ALA A 467 0.87 13.07 27.86
CA ALA A 467 -0.30 12.32 28.29
C ALA A 467 -1.38 12.36 27.20
N LEU A 468 -1.84 11.20 26.74
CA LEU A 468 -3.01 11.11 25.88
C LEU A 468 -4.26 11.38 26.73
N PRO A 469 -5.04 12.45 26.47
CA PRO A 469 -6.27 12.68 27.21
C PRO A 469 -7.27 11.54 26.92
N GLY A 470 -7.64 10.78 27.96
CA GLY A 470 -8.54 9.62 27.87
C GLY A 470 -7.97 8.31 28.42
N SER A 471 -6.67 8.25 28.74
CA SER A 471 -6.05 7.13 29.44
C SER A 471 -6.13 7.25 30.97
N ALA A 472 -7.09 8.03 31.49
CA ALA A 472 -7.36 8.03 32.93
C ALA A 472 -7.82 6.61 33.29
N GLN A 473 -6.88 5.80 33.78
CA GLN A 473 -7.23 4.62 34.56
C GLN A 473 -8.03 5.16 35.74
N HIS A 474 -9.35 5.01 35.69
CA HIS A 474 -10.17 5.02 36.88
C HIS A 474 -9.66 3.86 37.74
N THR A 475 -8.65 4.11 38.55
CA THR A 475 -8.32 3.25 39.67
C THR A 475 -9.55 3.26 40.55
N ALA A 476 -10.31 2.16 40.53
CA ALA A 476 -11.34 1.93 41.51
C ALA A 476 -10.65 2.00 42.88
N GLN A 477 -10.83 3.12 43.58
CA GLN A 477 -10.58 3.15 45.01
C GLN A 477 -11.63 2.23 45.63
N ALA A 478 -11.21 1.02 46.00
CA ALA A 478 -11.97 0.20 46.91
C ALA A 478 -12.16 1.03 48.20
N GLY A 479 -13.41 1.43 48.45
CA GLY A 479 -13.78 2.14 49.66
C GLY A 479 -13.39 1.33 50.90
N GLN A 480 -12.81 2.02 51.86
CA GLN A 480 -12.79 1.57 53.26
C GLN A 480 -14.16 1.80 53.89
#